data_AF-A0A661QKN2-F1
#
_entry.id   AF-A0A661QKN2-F1
#
_cell.length_a   1.000
_cell.length_b   1.000
_cell.length_c   1.000
_cell.angle_alpha   90.00
_cell.angle_beta   90.00
_cell.angle_gamma   90.00
#
_symmetry.space_group_name_H-M   'P 1'
#
loop_
_entity.id
_entity.type
_entity.pdbx_description
1 polymer ?
#
loop_
_entity_poly.entity_id
_entity_poly.type
_entity_poly.pdbx_seq_one_letter_code
_entity_poly.pdbx_strand_id
1 'polypeptide(L)'
;MKNRNYTVYLISLSFCTLIIFFSGCSKPVLLKNAEVTGYCGCGKCCGWERGRWKYLKLNFWNKYISYGKLKGKPYSGKTAGGTKPKEPVPGLFSIDSLKHPWMIPVRTIFFPWLFMPQDGTVAADTRYHPFGTRLYIPGYGKGVVEDRGGAIKGEKRFDVFFNSHQKALKWGRKKIDVEIID
;
A
#
# COMPACT_ATOMS: atom_id res chain seq x y z
N MET A 1 43.98 -49.76 20.66
CA MET A 1 43.76 -48.67 19.68
C MET A 1 42.30 -48.26 19.73
N LYS A 2 41.96 -47.27 20.56
CA LYS A 2 40.59 -46.81 20.84
C LYS A 2 40.65 -45.28 20.84
N ASN A 3 39.59 -44.61 20.37
CA ASN A 3 39.37 -43.15 20.39
C ASN A 3 40.01 -42.28 19.30
N ARG A 4 39.51 -42.35 18.05
CA ARG A 4 39.62 -41.19 17.11
C ARG A 4 38.32 -40.75 16.46
N ASN A 5 37.24 -41.52 16.57
CA ASN A 5 36.04 -41.24 15.77
C ASN A 5 34.95 -40.44 16.51
N TYR A 6 35.00 -40.29 17.83
CA TYR A 6 33.97 -39.58 18.59
C TYR A 6 34.15 -38.04 18.62
N THR A 7 35.38 -37.56 18.46
CA THR A 7 35.69 -36.11 18.53
C THR A 7 35.17 -35.34 17.32
N VAL A 8 35.05 -35.97 16.16
CA VAL A 8 34.57 -35.32 14.92
C VAL A 8 33.05 -35.10 14.92
N TYR A 9 32.28 -35.99 15.55
CA TYR A 9 30.81 -35.85 15.64
C TYR A 9 30.36 -34.84 16.70
N LEU A 10 31.14 -34.63 17.75
CA LEU A 10 30.81 -33.64 18.80
C LEU A 10 31.02 -32.18 18.33
N ILE A 11 31.95 -31.95 17.40
CA ILE A 11 32.23 -30.61 16.86
C ILE A 11 31.19 -30.21 15.79
N SER A 12 30.63 -31.17 15.03
CA SER A 12 29.61 -30.88 14.02
C SER A 12 28.21 -30.63 14.60
N LEU A 13 27.86 -31.24 15.74
CA LEU A 13 26.58 -31.00 16.43
C LEU A 13 26.54 -29.64 17.16
N SER A 14 27.70 -29.13 17.58
CA SER A 14 27.81 -27.84 18.29
C SER A 14 27.66 -26.63 17.35
N PHE A 15 28.05 -26.77 16.08
CA PHE A 15 27.91 -25.71 15.08
C PHE A 15 26.47 -25.55 14.55
N CYS A 16 25.67 -26.62 14.59
CA CYS A 16 24.29 -26.61 14.09
C CYS A 16 23.28 -26.05 15.11
N THR A 17 23.62 -26.06 16.40
CA THR A 17 22.74 -25.60 17.49
C THR A 17 22.82 -24.10 17.77
N LEU A 18 23.81 -23.39 17.22
CA LEU A 18 24.00 -21.96 17.44
C LEU A 18 23.21 -21.05 16.46
N ILE A 19 22.65 -21.59 15.38
CA ILE A 19 22.00 -20.81 14.31
C ILE A 19 20.50 -20.52 14.61
N ILE A 20 19.90 -21.17 15.60
CA ILE A 20 18.43 -21.08 15.83
C ILE A 20 18.03 -19.86 16.70
N PHE A 21 18.97 -19.12 17.27
CA PHE A 21 18.66 -18.10 18.30
C PHE A 21 18.45 -16.64 17.82
N PHE A 22 18.53 -16.35 16.51
CA PHE A 22 18.33 -14.97 16.01
C PHE A 22 17.02 -14.75 15.23
N SER A 23 15.98 -15.53 15.51
CA SER A 23 14.62 -15.19 15.09
C SER A 23 14.00 -14.19 16.06
N GLY A 24 14.58 -12.99 16.14
CA GLY A 24 13.96 -11.86 16.83
C GLY A 24 12.67 -11.48 16.09
N CYS A 25 11.53 -11.97 16.56
CA CYS A 25 10.23 -11.56 16.03
C CYS A 25 9.99 -10.10 16.45
N SER A 26 10.27 -9.15 15.56
CA SER A 26 9.91 -7.75 15.75
C SER A 26 8.40 -7.67 15.89
N LYS A 27 7.90 -7.15 17.02
CA LYS A 27 6.46 -6.96 17.20
C LYS A 27 6.01 -5.85 16.27
N PRO A 28 4.90 -6.03 15.54
CA PRO A 28 4.38 -4.98 14.68
C PRO A 28 4.01 -3.76 15.52
N VAL A 29 4.35 -2.57 15.04
CA VAL A 29 4.13 -1.32 15.76
C VAL A 29 2.68 -0.91 15.57
N LEU A 30 1.92 -0.85 16.66
CA LEU A 30 0.50 -0.45 16.63
C LEU A 30 0.34 1.05 16.91
N LEU A 31 -0.03 1.81 15.88
CA LEU A 31 -0.38 3.22 15.98
C LEU A 31 -1.84 3.38 16.41
N LYS A 32 -2.03 3.65 17.71
CA LYS A 32 -3.38 3.88 18.26
C LYS A 32 -3.99 5.20 17.80
N ASN A 33 -5.28 5.16 17.46
CA ASN A 33 -6.12 6.30 17.08
C ASN A 33 -5.56 7.13 15.91
N ALA A 34 -5.03 6.47 14.87
CA ALA A 34 -4.58 7.16 13.67
C ALA A 34 -5.77 7.69 12.86
N GLU A 35 -5.66 8.92 12.36
CA GLU A 35 -6.67 9.52 11.48
C GLU A 35 -6.45 9.06 10.04
N VAL A 36 -7.35 8.22 9.57
CA VAL A 36 -7.32 7.65 8.22
C VAL A 36 -8.46 8.24 7.39
N THR A 37 -8.12 8.92 6.30
CA THR A 37 -9.07 9.42 5.31
C THR A 37 -9.00 8.61 4.02
N GLY A 38 -9.98 8.80 3.13
CA GLY A 38 -9.97 8.22 1.81
C GLY A 38 -9.86 9.29 0.73
N TYR A 39 -9.02 9.04 -0.28
CA TYR A 39 -8.92 9.86 -1.48
C TYR A 39 -9.04 8.99 -2.74
N CYS A 40 -9.18 9.62 -3.90
CA CYS A 40 -9.23 8.95 -5.18
C CYS A 40 -8.54 9.78 -6.26
N GLY A 41 -8.38 9.22 -7.46
CA GLY A 41 -7.73 9.89 -8.59
C GLY A 41 -8.48 11.07 -9.22
N CYS A 42 -9.57 11.55 -8.62
CA CYS A 42 -10.41 12.60 -9.21
C CYS A 42 -9.79 14.00 -9.07
N GLY A 43 -10.26 14.94 -9.89
CA GLY A 43 -9.77 16.32 -9.87
C GLY A 43 -9.96 17.06 -8.55
N LYS A 44 -11.01 16.72 -7.78
CA LYS A 44 -11.27 17.30 -6.45
C LYS A 44 -10.25 16.84 -5.41
N CYS A 45 -9.88 15.57 -5.43
CA CYS A 45 -8.93 14.98 -4.47
C CYS A 45 -7.48 15.27 -4.87
N CYS A 46 -7.15 15.19 -6.15
CA CYS A 46 -5.77 15.28 -6.64
C CYS A 46 -5.39 16.65 -7.21
N GLY A 47 -6.29 17.64 -7.21
CA GLY A 47 -5.91 18.99 -7.61
C GLY A 47 -5.78 19.20 -9.12
N TRP A 48 -6.62 18.60 -9.96
CA TRP A 48 -6.58 18.79 -11.42
C TRP A 48 -7.95 19.08 -12.04
N GLU A 49 -7.94 19.72 -13.21
CA GLU A 49 -9.12 19.99 -14.03
C GLU A 49 -8.91 19.49 -15.48
N ARG A 50 -10.01 19.25 -16.19
CA ARG A 50 -9.95 18.80 -17.58
C ARG A 50 -9.77 20.00 -18.51
N GLY A 51 -8.69 19.94 -19.29
CA GLY A 51 -8.35 20.91 -20.33
C GLY A 51 -8.02 22.31 -19.86
N ARG A 52 -7.60 23.18 -20.79
CA ARG A 52 -7.29 24.60 -20.52
C ARG A 52 -8.38 25.51 -21.08
N TRP A 53 -8.78 26.52 -20.32
CA TRP A 53 -9.71 27.56 -20.79
C TRP A 53 -9.17 28.36 -21.98
N LYS A 54 -7.84 28.48 -22.14
CA LYS A 54 -7.21 29.06 -23.34
C LYS A 54 -7.66 28.40 -24.65
N TYR A 55 -8.10 27.13 -24.59
CA TYR A 55 -8.55 26.37 -25.75
C TYR A 55 -9.99 25.87 -25.56
N LEU A 56 -10.82 26.59 -24.79
CA LEU A 56 -12.21 26.20 -24.51
C LEU A 56 -12.35 24.76 -23.96
N LYS A 57 -11.31 24.24 -23.29
CA LYS A 57 -11.20 22.83 -22.84
C LYS A 57 -11.25 21.77 -23.96
N LEU A 58 -11.06 22.16 -25.22
CA LEU A 58 -11.01 21.29 -26.41
C LEU A 58 -9.60 20.75 -26.70
N ASN A 59 -8.66 20.86 -25.75
CA ASN A 59 -7.28 20.43 -25.96
C ASN A 59 -7.15 18.89 -25.87
N PHE A 60 -7.21 18.22 -27.02
CA PHE A 60 -7.06 16.77 -27.13
C PHE A 60 -5.76 16.22 -26.53
N TRP A 61 -4.66 16.99 -26.64
CA TRP A 61 -3.32 16.56 -26.23
C TRP A 61 -3.04 16.66 -24.71
N ASN A 62 -3.69 17.60 -24.01
CA ASN A 62 -3.45 17.85 -22.59
C ASN A 62 -4.75 17.68 -21.81
N LYS A 63 -5.16 16.42 -21.64
CA LYS A 63 -6.45 16.05 -21.04
C LYS A 63 -6.65 16.61 -19.62
N TYR A 64 -5.59 16.63 -18.79
CA TYR A 64 -5.67 17.02 -17.38
C TYR A 64 -4.57 18.00 -16.99
N ILE A 65 -4.95 19.12 -16.36
CA ILE A 65 -4.06 20.19 -15.92
C ILE A 65 -4.22 20.38 -14.42
N SER A 66 -3.09 20.50 -13.72
CA SER A 66 -3.10 20.71 -12.26
C SER A 66 -3.54 22.14 -11.93
N TYR A 67 -4.25 22.32 -10.81
CA TYR A 67 -4.51 23.61 -10.18
C TYR A 67 -3.77 23.72 -8.83
N GLY A 68 -3.86 24.89 -8.16
CA GLY A 68 -3.15 25.13 -6.90
C GLY A 68 -1.65 25.34 -7.11
N LYS A 69 -0.80 24.65 -6.33
CA LYS A 69 0.67 24.86 -6.35
C LYS A 69 1.32 24.57 -7.70
N LEU A 70 0.75 23.67 -8.49
CA LEU A 70 1.27 23.27 -9.81
C LEU A 70 0.39 23.81 -10.95
N LYS A 71 -0.31 24.93 -10.73
CA LYS A 71 -1.27 25.50 -11.69
C LYS A 71 -0.72 25.57 -13.11
N GLY A 72 -1.41 24.95 -14.05
CA GLY A 72 -1.08 25.01 -15.48
C GLY A 72 -0.15 23.90 -15.98
N LYS A 73 0.47 23.11 -15.10
CA LYS A 73 1.29 21.96 -15.49
C LYS A 73 0.43 20.72 -15.79
N PRO A 74 0.84 19.83 -16.72
CA PRO A 74 0.11 18.59 -16.98
C PRO A 74 0.06 17.71 -15.73
N TYR A 75 -1.08 17.07 -15.49
CA TYR A 75 -1.27 16.14 -14.37
C TYR A 75 -0.96 14.70 -14.82
N SER A 76 -0.06 14.02 -14.11
CA SER A 76 0.42 12.68 -14.47
C SER A 76 -0.44 11.54 -13.95
N GLY A 77 -1.19 11.76 -12.86
CA GLY A 77 -1.92 10.69 -12.16
C GLY A 77 -1.02 9.72 -11.38
N LYS A 78 0.27 10.03 -11.23
CA LYS A 78 1.21 9.23 -10.45
C LYS A 78 1.30 9.74 -9.02
N THR A 79 1.61 8.83 -8.10
CA THR A 79 1.94 9.13 -6.70
C THR A 79 3.25 9.91 -6.60
N ALA A 80 3.54 10.49 -5.44
CA ALA A 80 4.81 11.12 -5.16
C ALA A 80 6.01 10.15 -5.26
N GLY A 81 5.79 8.85 -5.03
CA GLY A 81 6.76 7.77 -5.27
C GLY A 81 6.89 7.34 -6.74
N GLY A 82 6.08 7.92 -7.65
CA GLY A 82 6.15 7.66 -9.09
C GLY A 82 5.34 6.46 -9.58
N THR A 83 4.63 5.77 -8.69
CA THR A 83 3.77 4.63 -9.00
C THR A 83 2.37 5.09 -9.43
N LYS A 84 1.59 4.17 -10.02
CA LYS A 84 0.15 4.41 -10.24
C LYS A 84 -0.60 3.99 -8.98
N PRO A 85 -1.46 4.86 -8.42
CA PRO A 85 -2.18 4.53 -7.20
C PRO A 85 -3.18 3.40 -7.44
N LYS A 86 -3.33 2.50 -6.47
CA LYS A 86 -4.21 1.31 -6.57
C LYS A 86 -4.88 0.97 -5.24
N GLU A 87 -6.05 0.34 -5.32
CA GLU A 87 -6.72 -0.28 -4.17
C GLU A 87 -6.05 -1.61 -3.81
N PRO A 88 -6.11 -2.05 -2.54
CA PRO A 88 -5.65 -3.36 -2.15
C PRO A 88 -6.50 -4.43 -2.81
N VAL A 89 -5.86 -5.46 -3.35
CA VAL A 89 -6.53 -6.57 -4.02
C VAL A 89 -6.21 -7.85 -3.24
N PRO A 90 -7.23 -8.57 -2.77
CA PRO A 90 -6.99 -9.83 -2.06
C PRO A 90 -6.51 -10.90 -3.05
N GLY A 91 -5.57 -11.74 -2.61
CA GLY A 91 -5.08 -12.88 -3.39
C GLY A 91 -6.09 -14.02 -3.49
N LEU A 92 -5.69 -15.15 -4.10
CA LEU A 92 -6.58 -16.28 -4.30
C LEU A 92 -7.08 -16.88 -2.98
N PHE A 93 -6.22 -16.99 -1.97
CA PHE A 93 -6.61 -17.51 -0.66
C PHE A 93 -7.06 -16.37 0.26
N SER A 94 -8.29 -15.91 0.05
CA SER A 94 -8.87 -14.79 0.78
C SER A 94 -10.37 -14.97 1.01
N ILE A 95 -10.92 -14.23 1.98
CA ILE A 95 -12.37 -14.21 2.26
C ILE A 95 -13.18 -13.88 0.99
N ASP A 96 -12.63 -13.07 0.09
CA ASP A 96 -13.26 -12.76 -1.19
C ASP A 96 -13.46 -14.01 -2.06
N SER A 97 -12.46 -14.88 -2.15
CA SER A 97 -12.58 -16.16 -2.87
C SER A 97 -13.50 -17.15 -2.17
N LEU A 98 -13.60 -17.11 -0.84
CA LEU A 98 -14.59 -17.91 -0.10
C LEU A 98 -16.03 -17.44 -0.38
N LYS A 99 -16.25 -16.13 -0.55
CA LYS A 99 -17.56 -15.56 -0.87
C LYS A 99 -17.96 -15.76 -2.33
N HIS A 100 -16.97 -15.83 -3.23
CA HIS A 100 -17.18 -15.94 -4.67
C HIS A 100 -16.45 -17.17 -5.27
N PRO A 101 -16.74 -18.40 -4.82
CA PRO A 101 -16.00 -19.58 -5.22
C PRO A 101 -16.10 -19.88 -6.73
N TRP A 102 -17.19 -19.50 -7.38
CA TRP A 102 -17.37 -19.65 -8.84
C TRP A 102 -16.38 -18.81 -9.67
N MET A 103 -15.75 -17.79 -9.07
CA MET A 103 -14.73 -16.99 -9.73
C MET A 103 -13.34 -17.65 -9.71
N ILE A 104 -13.14 -18.74 -8.94
CA ILE A 104 -11.84 -19.40 -8.82
C ILE A 104 -11.32 -19.86 -10.19
N PRO A 105 -12.06 -20.61 -11.03
CA PRO A 105 -11.58 -21.01 -12.36
C PRO A 105 -11.24 -19.81 -13.25
N VAL A 106 -12.05 -18.75 -13.18
CA VAL A 106 -11.82 -17.54 -13.98
C VAL A 106 -10.52 -16.84 -13.54
N ARG A 107 -10.32 -16.68 -12.23
CA ARG A 107 -9.12 -16.04 -11.67
C ARG A 107 -7.86 -16.86 -11.94
N THR A 108 -7.94 -18.19 -11.86
CA THR A 108 -6.75 -19.04 -12.08
C THR A 108 -6.40 -19.17 -13.56
N ILE A 109 -7.38 -19.24 -14.46
CA ILE A 109 -7.14 -19.44 -15.90
C ILE A 109 -6.82 -18.13 -16.62
N PHE A 110 -7.60 -17.07 -16.39
CA PHE A 110 -7.48 -15.82 -17.16
C PHE A 110 -6.65 -14.74 -16.45
N PHE A 111 -6.49 -14.82 -15.14
CA PHE A 111 -5.85 -13.78 -14.33
C PHE A 111 -4.81 -14.35 -13.33
N PRO A 112 -3.82 -15.14 -13.77
CA PRO A 112 -2.88 -15.81 -12.88
C PRO A 112 -2.10 -14.86 -11.96
N TRP A 113 -1.92 -13.59 -12.35
CA TRP A 113 -1.31 -12.54 -11.53
C TRP A 113 -2.15 -12.10 -10.31
N LEU A 114 -3.43 -12.48 -10.22
CA LEU A 114 -4.28 -12.25 -9.04
C LEU A 114 -4.13 -13.34 -7.97
N PHE A 115 -3.25 -14.32 -8.21
CA PHE A 115 -2.95 -15.36 -7.23
C PHE A 115 -2.34 -14.74 -5.95
N MET A 116 -1.43 -13.78 -6.13
CA MET A 116 -0.79 -13.05 -5.06
C MET A 116 -1.58 -11.79 -4.67
N PRO A 117 -1.71 -11.48 -3.36
CA PRO A 117 -2.33 -10.24 -2.92
C PRO A 117 -1.50 -9.03 -3.36
N GLN A 118 -2.17 -7.90 -3.57
CA GLN A 118 -1.53 -6.62 -3.87
C GLN A 118 -1.92 -5.59 -2.82
N ASP A 119 -0.92 -4.87 -2.32
CA ASP A 119 -1.15 -3.80 -1.36
C ASP A 119 -1.71 -2.56 -2.03
N GLY A 120 -2.54 -1.83 -1.28
CA GLY A 120 -3.08 -0.54 -1.69
C GLY A 120 -2.08 0.60 -1.53
N THR A 121 -2.29 1.68 -2.26
CA THR A 121 -1.49 2.90 -2.15
C THR A 121 -1.97 3.74 -0.96
N VAL A 122 -1.04 4.09 -0.07
CA VAL A 122 -1.28 4.98 1.07
C VAL A 122 -0.45 6.24 0.93
N ALA A 123 -1.06 7.39 1.24
CA ALA A 123 -0.36 8.64 1.40
C ALA A 123 -0.08 8.89 2.88
N ALA A 124 1.16 9.26 3.21
CA ALA A 124 1.58 9.56 4.58
C ALA A 124 2.59 10.72 4.60
N ASP A 125 2.95 11.15 5.80
CA ASP A 125 4.07 12.07 6.00
C ASP A 125 5.39 11.29 6.02
N THR A 126 6.18 11.39 4.93
CA THR A 126 7.42 10.62 4.76
C THR A 126 8.54 10.97 5.75
N ARG A 127 8.36 11.99 6.59
CA ARG A 127 9.27 12.26 7.71
C ARG A 127 9.14 11.23 8.83
N TYR A 128 7.95 10.62 8.95
CA TYR A 128 7.64 9.60 9.95
C TYR A 128 7.54 8.21 9.32
N HIS A 129 6.93 8.12 8.13
CA HIS A 129 6.71 6.85 7.42
C HIS A 129 7.33 6.92 6.02
N PRO A 130 8.58 6.47 5.85
CA PRO A 130 9.26 6.49 4.56
C PRO A 130 8.48 5.77 3.45
N PHE A 131 8.80 6.08 2.19
CA PHE A 131 8.22 5.32 1.09
C PHE A 131 8.59 3.83 1.20
N GLY A 132 7.62 2.96 0.96
CA GLY A 132 7.77 1.51 1.11
C GLY A 132 7.28 0.96 2.45
N THR A 133 7.06 1.80 3.47
CA THR A 133 6.50 1.34 4.76
C THR A 133 5.17 0.63 4.54
N ARG A 134 5.05 -0.59 5.07
CA ARG A 134 3.85 -1.42 4.94
C ARG A 134 2.94 -1.27 6.16
N LEU A 135 1.65 -1.13 5.91
CA LEU A 135 0.64 -0.88 6.93
C LEU A 135 -0.52 -1.86 6.78
N TYR A 136 -1.11 -2.30 7.88
CA TYR A 136 -2.42 -2.92 7.91
C TYR A 136 -3.44 -1.93 8.48
N ILE A 137 -4.45 -1.62 7.68
CA ILE A 137 -5.49 -0.65 8.01
C ILE A 137 -6.83 -1.41 8.07
N PRO A 138 -7.43 -1.57 9.26
CA PRO A 138 -8.70 -2.29 9.40
C PRO A 138 -9.79 -1.75 8.47
N GLY A 139 -10.42 -2.65 7.72
CA GLY A 139 -11.46 -2.33 6.74
C GLY A 139 -10.96 -1.84 5.37
N TYR A 140 -9.68 -1.47 5.24
CA TYR A 140 -9.04 -1.19 3.95
C TYR A 140 -8.22 -2.39 3.47
N GLY A 141 -7.38 -2.95 4.35
CA GLY A 141 -6.45 -4.04 4.03
C GLY A 141 -4.99 -3.61 4.18
N LYS A 142 -4.10 -4.35 3.52
CA LYS A 142 -2.67 -4.02 3.48
C LYS A 142 -2.43 -2.84 2.53
N GLY A 143 -1.60 -1.90 2.97
CA GLY A 143 -1.23 -0.72 2.21
C GLY A 143 0.27 -0.47 2.27
N VAL A 144 0.79 0.26 1.28
CA VAL A 144 2.17 0.69 1.21
C VAL A 144 2.23 2.20 1.04
N VAL A 145 3.13 2.85 1.77
CA VAL A 145 3.35 4.29 1.63
C VAL A 145 4.05 4.56 0.31
N GLU A 146 3.31 5.12 -0.64
CA GLU A 146 3.79 5.44 -1.99
C GLU A 146 3.51 6.89 -2.37
N ASP A 147 2.65 7.58 -1.61
CA ASP A 147 2.22 8.93 -1.93
C ASP A 147 2.37 9.92 -0.76
N ARG A 148 2.29 11.22 -1.07
CA ARG A 148 2.35 12.30 -0.09
C ARG A 148 1.28 13.35 -0.39
N GLY A 149 0.44 13.63 0.59
CA GLY A 149 -0.52 14.72 0.53
C GLY A 149 0.02 16.00 1.18
N GLY A 150 -0.31 17.16 0.61
CA GLY A 150 -0.01 18.44 1.23
C GLY A 150 -0.69 18.63 2.60
N ALA A 151 -1.90 18.09 2.76
CA ALA A 151 -2.67 18.12 4.00
C ALA A 151 -2.43 16.91 4.93
N ILE A 152 -1.64 15.92 4.49
CA ILE A 152 -1.33 14.71 5.25
C ILE A 152 -0.02 14.95 5.99
N LYS A 153 -0.11 15.27 7.28
CA LYS A 153 1.00 15.69 8.13
C LYS A 153 0.92 15.04 9.50
N GLY A 154 2.10 14.70 10.04
CA GLY A 154 2.25 14.05 11.33
C GLY A 154 2.29 12.53 11.23
N GLU A 155 2.69 11.90 12.33
CA GLU A 155 2.92 10.45 12.45
C GLU A 155 1.62 9.64 12.32
N LYS A 156 0.50 10.17 12.81
CA LYS A 156 -0.78 9.44 12.92
C LYS A 156 -1.79 9.83 11.85
N ARG A 157 -1.33 10.28 10.68
CA ARG A 157 -2.20 10.78 9.61
C ARG A 157 -1.94 10.05 8.30
N PHE A 158 -2.95 9.36 7.80
CA PHE A 158 -2.88 8.55 6.57
C PHE A 158 -4.04 8.82 5.64
N ASP A 159 -3.82 8.76 4.33
CA ASP A 159 -4.87 8.82 3.31
C ASP A 159 -4.80 7.55 2.46
N VAL A 160 -5.89 6.79 2.39
CA VAL A 160 -5.93 5.53 1.64
C VAL A 160 -6.58 5.73 0.28
N PHE A 161 -6.00 5.15 -0.76
CA PHE A 161 -6.48 5.34 -2.12
C PHE A 161 -7.67 4.44 -2.44
N PHE A 162 -8.68 5.02 -3.10
CA PHE A 162 -9.78 4.32 -3.72
C PHE A 162 -9.87 4.63 -5.22
N ASN A 163 -10.28 3.64 -6.01
CA ASN A 163 -10.50 3.71 -7.45
C ASN A 163 -11.69 4.61 -7.80
N SER A 164 -12.65 4.80 -6.87
CA SER A 164 -13.84 5.62 -7.07
C SER A 164 -13.98 6.69 -6.00
N HIS A 165 -14.40 7.89 -6.41
CA HIS A 165 -14.72 8.98 -5.49
C HIS A 165 -15.84 8.61 -4.50
N GLN A 166 -16.84 7.86 -4.96
CA GLN A 166 -17.92 7.41 -4.07
C GLN A 166 -17.41 6.45 -2.99
N LYS A 167 -16.45 5.57 -3.30
CA LYS A 167 -15.83 4.69 -2.29
C LYS A 167 -15.02 5.50 -1.27
N ALA A 168 -14.24 6.47 -1.73
CA ALA A 168 -13.50 7.37 -0.85
C ALA A 168 -14.43 8.16 0.10
N LEU A 169 -15.55 8.66 -0.41
CA LEU A 169 -16.57 9.34 0.41
C LEU A 169 -17.25 8.38 1.41
N LYS A 170 -17.60 7.16 0.99
CA LYS A 170 -18.15 6.14 1.87
C LYS A 170 -17.16 5.72 2.96
N TRP A 171 -15.86 5.72 2.65
CA TRP A 171 -14.83 5.52 3.65
C TRP A 171 -14.78 6.67 4.66
N GLY A 172 -14.81 7.93 4.18
CA GLY A 172 -14.85 9.11 5.02
C GLY A 172 -13.57 9.35 5.81
N ARG A 173 -13.71 9.92 7.03
CA ARG A 173 -12.62 10.12 7.98
C ARG A 173 -12.88 9.27 9.22
N LYS A 174 -11.90 8.47 9.62
CA LYS A 174 -12.02 7.56 10.76
C LYS A 174 -10.78 7.68 11.65
N LYS A 175 -10.96 7.46 12.96
CA LYS A 175 -9.86 7.21 13.89
C LYS A 175 -9.82 5.72 14.15
N ILE A 176 -8.77 5.05 13.68
CA ILE A 176 -8.61 3.61 13.77
C ILE A 176 -7.17 3.27 14.13
N ASP A 177 -6.99 2.11 14.74
CA ASP A 177 -5.66 1.60 15.04
C ASP A 177 -5.04 1.04 13.76
N VAL A 178 -3.84 1.53 13.43
CA VAL A 178 -3.09 1.14 12.23
C VAL A 178 -1.86 0.37 12.67
N GLU A 179 -1.61 -0.77 12.05
CA GLU A 179 -0.47 -1.60 12.36
C GLU A 179 0.61 -1.40 11.29
N ILE A 180 1.85 -1.17 11.70
CA ILE A 180 3.02 -1.13 10.81
C ILE A 180 3.58 -2.55 10.74
N ILE A 181 3.66 -3.09 9.52
CA ILE A 181 4.00 -4.48 9.22
C ILE A 181 5.40 -4.61 8.58
N ASP A 182 6.28 -3.62 8.80
CA ASP A 182 7.65 -3.66 8.27
C ASP A 182 8.39 -4.97 8.61
#